data_AF-A0A1I7XX18-F1
#
_entry.id   AF-A0A1I7XX18-F1
#
_cell.length_a   1.000
_cell.length_b   1.000
_cell.length_c   1.000
_cell.angle_alpha   90.00
_cell.angle_beta   90.00
_cell.angle_gamma   90.00
#
_symmetry.space_group_name_H-M   'P 1'
#
loop_
_entity.id
_entity.type
_entity.pdbx_description
1 polymer ?
#
loop_
_entity_poly.entity_id
_entity_poly.type
_entity_poly.pdbx_seq_one_letter_code
_entity_poly.pdbx_strand_id
1 'polypeptide(L)'
;MLSGLSDKCRRVNESISEMRNDNNQFQRTLQTPYSSRRASADDTDTSTVSRNSSCPGTPFTQSDDSVDNAKAIFKCIKCLQDVQGPRFNLSRHVARHEIARMECPIAGCGMRLTPTATYKHLVHVHDTSAKALDREEAKRHERELVTLATAMDQRISVYFPEGSYLGNVGTVKKTRFSNECSVCQNKVTSEVGRRDHIATHLKLKLKCPIEGCTQLLNLSKMSMHLQKRHSTKVSTLGQEEDLRFRQDEKAINDAIDKERVRFFAVVLE
;
A
#
# COMPACT_ATOMS: atom_id res chain seq x y z
N MET A 1 -1.33 -8.77 -40.21
CA MET A 1 -1.92 -9.35 -38.98
C MET A 1 -1.52 -8.60 -37.68
N LEU A 2 -0.95 -7.38 -37.74
CA LEU A 2 -0.51 -6.64 -36.54
C LEU A 2 -1.55 -5.63 -35.99
N SER A 3 -2.69 -5.44 -36.65
CA SER A 3 -3.72 -4.47 -36.26
C SER A 3 -4.63 -4.93 -35.10
N GLY A 4 -4.64 -6.22 -34.75
CA GLY A 4 -5.53 -6.75 -33.69
C GLY A 4 -4.99 -6.69 -32.25
N LEU A 5 -3.70 -6.40 -32.06
CA LEU A 5 -3.05 -6.35 -30.74
C LEU A 5 -3.31 -5.02 -30.01
N SER A 6 -3.51 -3.93 -30.76
CA SER A 6 -3.71 -2.58 -30.19
C SER A 6 -5.00 -2.47 -29.37
N ASP A 7 -6.11 -3.06 -29.83
CA ASP A 7 -7.41 -2.95 -29.17
C ASP A 7 -7.50 -3.74 -27.85
N LYS A 8 -6.77 -4.86 -27.72
CA LYS A 8 -6.72 -5.63 -26.47
C LYS A 8 -5.98 -4.87 -25.37
N CYS A 9 -4.91 -4.14 -25.72
CA CYS A 9 -4.16 -3.32 -24.76
C CYS A 9 -5.00 -2.18 -24.18
N ARG A 10 -5.88 -1.57 -24.99
CA ARG A 10 -6.71 -0.44 -24.55
C ARG A 10 -7.79 -0.85 -23.53
N ARG A 11 -8.49 -1.97 -23.75
CA ARG A 11 -9.55 -2.45 -22.82
C ARG A 11 -9.00 -2.86 -21.46
N VAL A 12 -7.78 -3.41 -21.41
CA VAL A 12 -7.15 -3.82 -20.14
C VAL A 12 -6.76 -2.61 -19.29
N ASN A 13 -6.41 -1.46 -19.88
CA ASN A 13 -6.08 -0.25 -19.13
C ASN A 13 -7.29 0.34 -18.39
N GLU A 14 -8.49 0.22 -18.98
CA GLU A 14 -9.75 0.60 -18.35
C GLU A 14 -10.07 -0.35 -17.17
N SER A 15 -9.89 -1.67 -17.33
CA SER A 15 -10.09 -2.65 -16.24
C SER A 15 -9.02 -2.61 -15.14
N ILE A 16 -7.78 -2.17 -15.41
CA ILE A 16 -6.72 -2.04 -14.39
C ILE A 16 -7.00 -0.89 -13.43
N SER A 17 -7.70 0.16 -13.88
CA SER A 17 -8.18 1.23 -12.99
C SER A 17 -9.16 0.73 -11.91
N GLU A 18 -9.78 -0.43 -12.13
CA GLU A 18 -10.86 -0.99 -11.30
C GLU A 18 -10.36 -2.00 -10.25
N MET A 19 -9.12 -2.51 -10.35
CA MET A 19 -8.60 -3.66 -9.60
C MET A 19 -7.63 -3.31 -8.45
N ARG A 20 -7.97 -2.31 -7.63
CA ARG A 20 -7.23 -1.94 -6.42
C ARG A 20 -7.58 -2.83 -5.22
N ASN A 21 -7.33 -4.15 -5.20
CA ASN A 21 -7.36 -4.87 -3.91
C ASN A 21 -6.72 -6.28 -3.73
N ASP A 22 -5.71 -6.73 -4.49
CA ASP A 22 -5.06 -8.03 -4.21
C ASP A 22 -3.53 -7.93 -4.21
N ASN A 23 -2.90 -8.06 -3.04
CA ASN A 23 -1.54 -7.55 -2.76
C ASN A 23 -0.57 -8.60 -2.15
N ASN A 24 -0.78 -9.90 -2.43
CA ASN A 24 0.00 -10.98 -1.78
C ASN A 24 1.07 -11.65 -2.66
N GLN A 25 1.01 -11.57 -3.99
CA GLN A 25 1.94 -12.29 -4.88
C GLN A 25 3.29 -11.57 -5.09
N PHE A 26 3.33 -10.25 -4.98
CA PHE A 26 4.54 -9.43 -5.15
C PHE A 26 5.61 -9.66 -4.07
N GLN A 27 5.20 -10.14 -2.90
CA GLN A 27 6.08 -10.25 -1.72
C GLN A 27 7.19 -11.30 -1.88
N ARG A 28 6.98 -12.33 -2.70
CA ARG A 28 7.96 -13.43 -2.86
C ARG A 28 9.11 -13.08 -3.80
N THR A 29 8.91 -12.18 -4.76
CA THR A 29 9.92 -11.91 -5.80
C THR A 29 10.96 -10.88 -5.36
N LEU A 30 10.64 -10.01 -4.39
CA LEU A 30 11.58 -9.01 -3.86
C LEU A 30 12.26 -9.42 -2.54
N GLN A 31 11.77 -10.46 -1.86
CA GLN A 31 12.34 -10.92 -0.59
C GLN A 31 13.43 -11.98 -0.74
N THR A 32 13.74 -12.45 -1.96
CA THR A 32 14.88 -13.35 -2.13
C THR A 32 16.17 -12.53 -2.02
N PRO A 33 17.01 -12.76 -0.99
CA PRO A 33 18.36 -12.23 -1.00
C PRO A 33 19.02 -12.80 -2.25
N TYR A 34 19.68 -11.93 -3.00
CA TYR A 34 20.58 -12.29 -4.09
C TYR A 34 21.71 -13.15 -3.50
N SER A 35 21.45 -14.45 -3.33
CA SER A 35 22.47 -15.44 -3.02
C SER A 35 23.35 -15.52 -4.25
N SER A 36 24.49 -14.84 -4.17
CA SER A 36 25.57 -14.89 -5.15
C SER A 36 25.79 -16.32 -5.62
N ARG A 37 25.33 -16.66 -6.82
CA ARG A 37 25.78 -17.87 -7.52
C ARG A 37 27.24 -17.62 -7.86
N ARG A 38 28.13 -18.12 -7.00
CA ARG A 38 29.53 -18.34 -7.36
C ARG A 38 29.53 -19.21 -8.60
N ALA A 39 29.92 -18.63 -9.73
CA ALA A 39 30.41 -19.40 -10.85
C ALA A 39 31.68 -20.12 -10.36
N SER A 40 31.61 -21.45 -10.28
CA SER A 40 32.82 -22.26 -10.22
C SER A 40 33.57 -22.05 -11.53
N ALA A 41 34.71 -21.38 -11.45
CA ALA A 41 35.72 -21.38 -12.49
C ALA A 41 37.00 -21.96 -11.89
N ASP A 42 37.58 -22.85 -12.68
CA ASP A 42 38.79 -23.63 -12.46
C ASP A 42 39.97 -22.84 -11.90
N ASP A 43 40.80 -23.62 -11.21
CA ASP A 43 42.10 -23.32 -10.65
C ASP A 43 43.00 -22.50 -11.57
N THR A 44 43.58 -21.42 -11.04
CA THR A 44 45.00 -21.15 -11.27
C THR A 44 45.60 -20.32 -10.14
N ASP A 45 46.75 -20.83 -9.71
CA ASP A 45 47.59 -20.54 -8.57
C ASP A 45 48.39 -19.24 -8.76
N THR A 46 48.29 -18.24 -7.87
CA THR A 46 49.35 -17.22 -7.70
C THR A 46 49.16 -16.33 -6.44
N SER A 47 50.04 -16.54 -5.47
CA SER A 47 50.81 -15.51 -4.74
C SER A 47 50.10 -14.46 -3.87
N THR A 48 50.11 -14.79 -2.58
CA THR A 48 50.24 -13.95 -1.39
C THR A 48 50.95 -12.60 -1.59
N VAL A 49 50.22 -11.49 -1.43
CA VAL A 49 50.78 -10.21 -0.93
C VAL A 49 49.74 -9.50 -0.06
N SER A 50 50.00 -9.51 1.25
CA SER A 50 49.31 -8.68 2.24
C SER A 50 49.55 -7.19 1.98
N ARG A 51 48.48 -6.41 1.84
CA ARG A 51 48.50 -4.96 2.05
C ARG A 51 47.35 -4.55 2.96
N ASN A 52 47.72 -4.26 4.21
CA ASN A 52 46.91 -3.48 5.13
C ASN A 52 46.76 -2.06 4.55
N SER A 53 45.53 -1.64 4.27
CA SER A 53 45.18 -0.25 4.01
C SER A 53 43.95 0.11 4.83
N SER A 54 44.23 0.71 5.98
CA SER A 54 43.24 1.32 6.87
C SER A 54 42.75 2.61 6.22
N CYS A 55 41.50 2.63 5.75
CA CYS A 55 40.81 3.87 5.38
C CYS A 55 40.09 4.46 6.61
N PRO A 56 40.22 5.76 6.90
CA PRO A 56 39.53 6.40 8.01
C PRO A 56 38.06 6.73 7.64
N GLY A 57 37.14 6.12 8.39
CA GLY A 57 35.83 6.65 8.80
C GLY A 57 34.92 7.31 7.77
N THR A 58 34.10 6.53 7.08
CA THR A 58 32.76 6.98 6.67
C THR A 58 31.77 6.76 7.84
N PRO A 59 31.15 7.81 8.40
CA PRO A 59 30.07 7.64 9.36
C PRO A 59 28.81 7.19 8.58
N PHE A 60 28.12 6.19 9.11
CA PHE A 60 26.93 5.53 8.54
C PHE A 60 27.14 4.52 7.39
N THR A 61 27.70 3.37 7.77
CA THR A 61 27.33 2.07 7.17
C THR A 61 26.98 1.11 8.29
N GLN A 62 25.86 1.36 8.97
CA GLN A 62 25.13 0.29 9.64
C GLN A 62 24.12 -0.23 8.61
N SER A 63 24.51 -1.29 7.92
CA SER A 63 23.62 -2.19 7.19
C SER A 63 22.79 -3.00 8.19
N ASP A 64 22.05 -2.29 9.04
CA ASP A 64 21.03 -2.85 9.92
C ASP A 64 19.70 -2.89 9.15
N ASP A 65 19.64 -3.77 8.14
CA ASP A 65 18.38 -4.39 7.74
C ASP A 65 17.93 -5.41 8.83
N SER A 66 18.12 -5.02 10.10
CA SER A 66 17.73 -5.79 11.27
C SER A 66 16.23 -6.06 11.19
N VAL A 67 15.91 -7.32 11.50
CA VAL A 67 14.57 -7.91 11.64
C VAL A 67 13.64 -7.03 12.51
N ASP A 68 14.19 -6.11 13.31
CA ASP A 68 13.48 -5.20 14.22
C ASP A 68 12.62 -4.13 13.54
N ASN A 69 12.89 -3.80 12.26
CA ASN A 69 12.07 -2.81 11.54
C ASN A 69 10.68 -3.34 11.12
N ALA A 70 10.39 -4.63 11.32
CA ALA A 70 9.08 -5.21 11.00
C ALA A 70 7.91 -4.54 11.75
N LYS A 71 8.19 -3.91 12.90
CA LYS A 71 7.21 -3.25 13.76
C LYS A 71 7.30 -1.72 13.75
N ALA A 72 8.28 -1.13 13.09
CA ALA A 72 8.43 0.31 13.00
C ALA A 72 7.20 0.94 12.34
N ILE A 73 6.72 2.07 12.86
CA ILE A 73 5.68 2.87 12.23
C ILE A 73 6.25 4.23 11.83
N PHE A 74 5.94 4.63 10.61
CA PHE A 74 6.32 5.91 10.04
C PHE A 74 5.07 6.64 9.55
N LYS A 75 4.98 7.94 9.79
CA LYS A 75 3.90 8.77 9.28
C LYS A 75 4.28 9.40 7.95
N CYS A 76 3.57 9.08 6.88
CA CYS A 76 3.83 9.73 5.59
C CYS A 76 3.51 11.23 5.71
N ILE A 77 4.46 12.11 5.41
CA ILE A 77 4.22 13.56 5.54
C ILE A 77 3.26 14.11 4.47
N LYS A 78 3.11 13.41 3.34
CA LYS A 78 2.26 13.85 2.21
C LYS A 78 0.78 13.54 2.43
N CYS A 79 0.45 12.32 2.88
CA CYS A 79 -0.95 11.89 3.09
C CYS A 79 -1.32 11.62 4.55
N LEU A 80 -0.38 11.80 5.48
CA LEU A 80 -0.55 11.61 6.92
C LEU A 80 -0.97 10.19 7.33
N GLN A 81 -0.86 9.21 6.43
CA GLN A 81 -1.11 7.81 6.74
C GLN A 81 0.08 7.19 7.47
N ASP A 82 -0.23 6.42 8.50
CA ASP A 82 0.76 5.61 9.21
C ASP A 82 1.07 4.36 8.39
N VAL A 83 2.35 4.15 8.11
CA VAL A 83 2.86 3.00 7.36
C VAL A 83 3.71 2.17 8.30
N GLN A 84 3.24 0.96 8.54
CA GLN A 84 3.91 0.01 9.41
C GLN A 84 4.84 -0.89 8.62
N GLY A 85 5.98 -1.20 9.22
CA GLY A 85 6.85 -2.30 8.85
C GLY A 85 8.12 -1.83 8.17
N PRO A 86 8.82 -2.77 7.53
CA PRO A 86 10.17 -2.54 7.05
C PRO A 86 10.17 -1.64 5.81
N ARG A 87 11.37 -1.26 5.37
CA ARG A 87 11.63 -0.35 4.26
C ARG A 87 10.83 -0.63 2.99
N PHE A 88 10.57 -1.90 2.65
CA PHE A 88 9.75 -2.26 1.48
C PHE A 88 8.30 -1.74 1.56
N ASN A 89 7.73 -1.65 2.77
CA ASN A 89 6.39 -1.09 2.95
C ASN A 89 6.36 0.41 2.69
N LEU A 90 7.41 1.12 3.12
CA LEU A 90 7.59 2.55 2.85
C LEU A 90 7.75 2.79 1.35
N SER A 91 8.65 2.04 0.69
CA SER A 91 8.86 2.10 -0.76
C SER A 91 7.55 1.86 -1.55
N ARG A 92 6.79 0.83 -1.16
CA ARG A 92 5.47 0.54 -1.77
C ARG A 92 4.46 1.66 -1.53
N HIS A 93 4.50 2.31 -0.38
CA HIS A 93 3.66 3.47 -0.11
C HIS A 93 4.06 4.65 -1.01
N VAL A 94 5.35 4.97 -1.11
CA VAL A 94 5.87 6.03 -1.99
C VAL A 94 5.46 5.79 -3.45
N ALA A 95 5.52 4.55 -3.93
CA ALA A 95 5.10 4.21 -5.29
C ALA A 95 3.65 4.61 -5.64
N ARG A 96 2.76 4.68 -4.64
CA ARG A 96 1.37 5.16 -4.83
C ARG A 96 1.30 6.66 -5.07
N HIS A 97 2.22 7.42 -4.47
CA HIS A 97 2.30 8.87 -4.65
C HIS A 97 2.98 9.26 -5.96
N GLU A 98 3.99 8.50 -6.34
CA GLU A 98 4.81 8.79 -7.53
C GLU A 98 4.22 8.25 -8.82
N ILE A 99 3.12 7.48 -8.73
CA ILE A 99 2.51 6.80 -9.89
C ILE A 99 3.59 6.01 -10.64
N ALA A 100 4.48 5.37 -9.88
CA ALA A 100 5.69 4.80 -10.43
C ALA A 100 5.33 3.57 -11.27
N ARG A 101 5.81 3.56 -12.52
CA ARG A 101 5.46 2.55 -13.53
C ARG A 101 6.72 2.00 -14.18
N MET A 102 6.75 0.68 -14.31
CA MET A 102 7.76 -0.05 -15.07
C MET A 102 7.24 -0.34 -16.47
N GLU A 103 8.16 -0.50 -17.43
CA GLU A 103 7.81 -0.94 -18.78
C GLU A 103 7.48 -2.44 -18.81
N CYS A 104 6.54 -2.83 -19.69
CA CYS A 104 6.27 -4.23 -19.95
C CYS A 104 7.52 -4.91 -20.54
N PRO A 105 7.94 -6.08 -20.01
CA PRO A 105 9.17 -6.72 -20.47
C PRO A 105 9.08 -7.27 -21.90
N ILE A 106 7.87 -7.51 -22.43
CA ILE A 106 7.63 -8.06 -23.77
C ILE A 106 8.01 -7.04 -24.84
N ALA A 107 8.85 -7.45 -25.80
CA ALA A 107 9.31 -6.58 -26.88
C ALA A 107 8.14 -6.04 -27.71
N GLY A 108 8.12 -4.71 -27.91
CA GLY A 108 7.09 -4.02 -28.70
C GLY A 108 5.78 -3.70 -27.97
N CYS A 109 5.60 -4.08 -26.69
CA CYS A 109 4.37 -3.76 -25.96
C CYS A 109 4.28 -2.27 -25.57
N GLY A 110 5.35 -1.67 -25.05
CA GLY A 110 5.42 -0.25 -24.68
C GLY A 110 4.51 0.19 -23.51
N MET A 111 3.75 -0.72 -22.91
CA MET A 111 2.86 -0.41 -21.79
C MET A 111 3.65 -0.11 -20.51
N ARG A 112 3.24 0.93 -19.78
CA ARG A 112 3.82 1.35 -18.50
C ARG A 112 2.84 1.13 -17.36
N LEU A 113 3.19 0.23 -16.44
CA LEU A 113 2.28 -0.33 -15.44
C LEU A 113 2.95 -0.38 -14.06
N THR A 114 2.13 -0.44 -12.99
CA THR A 114 2.67 -0.74 -11.65
C THR A 114 3.11 -2.21 -11.60
N PRO A 115 4.06 -2.60 -10.72
CA PRO A 115 4.53 -3.99 -10.67
C PRO A 115 3.41 -5.02 -10.57
N THR A 116 2.43 -4.78 -9.69
CA THR A 116 1.27 -5.67 -9.54
C THR A 116 0.41 -5.75 -10.80
N ALA A 117 0.23 -4.62 -11.50
CA ALA A 117 -0.52 -4.58 -12.75
C ALA A 117 0.25 -5.26 -13.90
N THR A 118 1.58 -5.20 -13.91
CA THR A 118 2.43 -5.88 -14.90
C THR A 118 2.19 -7.38 -14.89
N TYR A 119 2.11 -8.03 -13.73
CA TYR A 119 1.84 -9.49 -13.67
C TYR A 119 0.50 -9.86 -14.29
N LYS A 120 -0.56 -9.10 -13.99
CA LYS A 120 -1.90 -9.31 -14.59
C LYS A 120 -1.88 -9.03 -16.09
N HIS A 121 -1.20 -7.97 -16.50
CA HIS A 121 -1.05 -7.59 -17.90
C HIS A 121 -0.34 -8.67 -18.72
N LEU A 122 0.75 -9.26 -18.20
CA LEU A 122 1.44 -10.37 -18.86
C LEU A 122 0.47 -11.53 -19.16
N VAL A 123 -0.35 -11.91 -18.18
CA VAL A 123 -1.31 -13.00 -18.34
C VAL A 123 -2.41 -12.64 -19.34
N HIS A 124 -2.99 -11.44 -19.25
CA HIS A 124 -4.17 -11.11 -20.03
C HIS A 124 -3.89 -10.58 -21.44
N VAL A 125 -2.74 -9.93 -21.66
CA VAL A 125 -2.39 -9.33 -22.95
C VAL A 125 -1.44 -10.21 -23.74
N HIS A 126 -0.51 -10.88 -23.05
CA HIS A 126 0.54 -11.67 -23.69
C HIS A 126 0.39 -13.17 -23.49
N ASP A 127 -0.67 -13.62 -22.80
CA ASP A 127 -0.92 -15.03 -22.48
C ASP A 127 0.32 -15.73 -21.88
N THR A 128 1.10 -14.97 -21.10
CA THR A 128 2.34 -15.44 -20.47
C THR A 128 2.39 -15.04 -19.00
N SER A 129 3.30 -15.63 -18.25
CA SER A 129 3.53 -15.27 -16.85
C SER A 129 4.96 -14.83 -16.66
N ALA A 130 5.25 -14.10 -15.58
CA ALA A 130 6.62 -13.69 -15.26
C ALA A 130 7.60 -14.89 -15.17
N LYS A 131 7.11 -16.10 -14.87
CA LYS A 131 7.92 -17.33 -14.82
C LYS A 131 8.17 -17.97 -16.19
N ALA A 132 7.36 -17.62 -17.18
CA ALA A 132 7.40 -18.16 -18.54
C ALA A 132 8.02 -17.19 -19.55
N LEU A 133 8.52 -16.03 -19.08
CA LEU A 133 9.29 -15.10 -19.89
C LEU A 133 10.56 -15.78 -20.42
N ASP A 134 10.97 -15.43 -21.63
CA ASP A 134 12.27 -15.87 -22.12
C ASP A 134 13.42 -15.22 -21.31
N ARG A 135 14.66 -15.67 -21.56
CA ARG A 135 15.83 -15.20 -20.82
C ARG A 135 16.04 -13.69 -20.92
N GLU A 136 15.79 -13.07 -22.07
CA GLU A 136 16.03 -11.64 -22.29
C GLU A 136 14.89 -10.79 -21.74
N GLU A 137 13.64 -11.23 -21.88
CA GLU A 137 12.45 -10.61 -21.27
C GLU A 137 12.51 -10.68 -19.74
N ALA A 138 12.92 -11.82 -19.16
CA ALA A 138 13.11 -11.96 -17.72
C ALA A 138 14.18 -11.00 -17.18
N LYS A 139 15.34 -10.90 -17.86
CA LYS A 139 16.38 -9.91 -17.51
C LYS A 139 15.88 -8.48 -17.61
N ARG A 140 15.06 -8.15 -18.62
CA ARG A 140 14.45 -6.82 -18.76
C ARG A 140 13.49 -6.56 -17.59
N HIS A 141 12.64 -7.52 -17.27
CA HIS A 141 11.70 -7.43 -16.16
C HIS A 141 12.43 -7.18 -14.82
N GLU A 142 13.50 -7.94 -14.57
CA GLU A 142 14.31 -7.78 -13.38
C GLU A 142 15.00 -6.42 -13.30
N ARG A 143 15.62 -5.95 -14.39
CA ARG A 143 16.21 -4.60 -14.47
C ARG A 143 15.19 -3.51 -14.16
N GLU A 144 14.01 -3.60 -14.73
CA GLU A 144 12.93 -2.63 -14.49
C GLU A 144 12.46 -2.65 -13.02
N LEU A 145 12.34 -3.82 -12.40
CA LEU A 145 12.01 -3.94 -10.98
C LEU A 145 13.10 -3.32 -10.08
N VAL A 146 14.38 -3.56 -10.39
CA VAL A 146 15.51 -2.99 -9.64
C VAL A 146 15.56 -1.47 -9.79
N THR A 147 15.43 -0.96 -11.02
CA THR A 147 15.37 0.48 -11.31
C THR A 147 14.24 1.15 -10.53
N LEU A 148 13.04 0.57 -10.58
CA LEU A 148 11.88 1.08 -9.87
C LEU A 148 12.08 1.05 -8.35
N ALA A 149 12.57 -0.08 -7.80
CA ALA A 149 12.82 -0.21 -6.38
C ALA A 149 13.82 0.85 -5.89
N THR A 150 14.92 1.03 -6.64
CA THR A 150 15.96 2.03 -6.35
C THR A 150 15.40 3.45 -6.39
N ALA A 151 14.61 3.78 -7.40
CA ALA A 151 13.99 5.09 -7.53
C ALA A 151 13.02 5.41 -6.38
N MET A 152 12.26 4.41 -5.90
CA MET A 152 11.37 4.59 -4.74
C MET A 152 12.17 4.72 -3.45
N ASP A 153 13.24 3.96 -3.32
CA ASP A 153 14.13 3.95 -2.17
C ASP A 153 14.77 5.32 -1.92
N GLN A 154 15.28 5.94 -2.98
CA GLN A 154 15.84 7.30 -2.97
C GLN A 154 14.82 8.37 -2.53
N ARG A 155 13.52 8.09 -2.69
CA ARG A 155 12.46 9.01 -2.30
C ARG A 155 11.91 8.75 -0.91
N ILE A 156 12.25 7.64 -0.24
CA ILE A 156 11.71 7.33 1.10
C ILE A 156 11.94 8.48 2.07
N SER A 157 13.13 9.08 2.11
CA SER A 157 13.46 10.18 3.03
C SER A 157 12.63 11.45 2.79
N VAL A 158 12.13 11.66 1.56
CA VAL A 158 11.23 12.78 1.23
C VAL A 158 9.86 12.58 1.85
N TYR A 159 9.37 11.33 1.89
CA TYR A 159 8.03 11.02 2.43
C TYR A 159 8.03 10.64 3.91
N PHE A 160 9.18 10.16 4.39
CA PHE A 160 9.40 9.64 5.73
C PHE A 160 10.76 10.16 6.26
N PRO A 161 10.89 11.47 6.53
CA PRO A 161 12.08 12.02 7.18
C PRO A 161 12.23 11.45 8.61
N GLU A 162 13.38 11.64 9.26
CA GLU A 162 13.65 11.07 10.60
C GLU A 162 12.56 11.40 11.64
N GLY A 163 12.04 12.63 11.64
CA GLY A 163 10.95 13.05 12.52
C GLY A 163 9.59 12.41 12.24
N SER A 164 9.45 11.62 11.17
CA SER A 164 8.23 10.88 10.85
C SER A 164 8.12 9.53 11.56
N TYR A 165 9.21 9.05 12.18
CA TYR A 165 9.21 7.81 12.92
C TYR A 165 8.39 7.96 14.20
N LEU A 166 7.37 7.11 14.34
CA LEU A 166 6.44 7.11 15.48
C LEU A 166 6.77 6.05 16.54
N GLY A 167 7.88 5.31 16.37
CA GLY A 167 8.28 4.22 17.26
C GLY A 167 8.02 2.82 16.71
N ASN A 168 8.50 1.82 17.44
CA ASN A 168 8.22 0.41 17.17
C ASN A 168 6.93 0.00 17.88
N VAL A 169 5.99 -0.53 17.10
CA VAL A 169 4.76 -1.11 17.60
C VAL A 169 5.04 -2.54 18.07
N GLY A 170 5.66 -2.63 19.25
CA GLY A 170 5.75 -3.86 20.05
C GLY A 170 4.36 -4.41 20.41
N THR A 171 3.36 -3.53 20.44
CA THR A 171 1.96 -3.84 20.59
C THR A 171 1.22 -2.91 19.65
N VAL A 172 0.57 -3.44 18.59
CA VAL A 172 -0.60 -2.74 18.05
C VAL A 172 -1.42 -2.52 19.30
N LYS A 173 -1.47 -1.29 19.82
CA LYS A 173 -2.16 -1.02 21.07
C LYS A 173 -3.49 -1.68 20.87
N LYS A 174 -3.75 -2.80 21.58
CA LYS A 174 -5.11 -3.33 21.71
C LYS A 174 -5.88 -2.08 21.99
N THR A 175 -6.83 -1.78 21.10
CA THR A 175 -7.62 -0.56 21.13
C THR A 175 -7.73 -0.14 22.58
N ARG A 176 -7.18 1.02 22.95
CA ARG A 176 -7.11 1.42 24.37
C ARG A 176 -8.49 1.40 25.03
N PHE A 177 -9.53 1.34 24.23
CA PHE A 177 -10.91 1.25 24.60
C PHE A 177 -11.35 -0.19 24.90
N SER A 178 -12.19 -0.35 25.91
CA SER A 178 -12.93 -1.59 26.19
C SER A 178 -13.63 -2.10 24.94
N ASN A 179 -13.85 -3.41 24.88
CA ASN A 179 -14.70 -4.02 23.86
C ASN A 179 -16.18 -3.91 24.21
N GLU A 180 -16.54 -3.54 25.43
CA GLU A 180 -17.92 -3.40 25.88
C GLU A 180 -18.31 -1.94 25.95
N CYS A 181 -19.48 -1.63 25.41
CA CYS A 181 -20.06 -0.29 25.53
C CYS A 181 -20.54 -0.05 26.98
N SER A 182 -20.11 1.04 27.61
CA SER A 182 -20.54 1.44 28.95
C SER A 182 -22.04 1.75 29.07
N VAL A 183 -22.68 2.14 27.96
CA VAL A 183 -24.08 2.57 27.94
C VAL A 183 -25.03 1.39 27.74
N CYS A 184 -24.72 0.47 26.82
CA CYS A 184 -25.62 -0.62 26.46
C CYS A 184 -25.02 -2.03 26.62
N GLN A 185 -23.77 -2.14 27.10
CA GLN A 185 -23.07 -3.40 27.38
C GLN A 185 -22.82 -4.31 26.17
N ASN A 186 -23.07 -3.83 24.94
CA ASN A 186 -22.80 -4.60 23.73
C ASN A 186 -21.29 -4.75 23.50
N LYS A 187 -20.87 -5.97 23.16
CA LYS A 187 -19.49 -6.33 22.80
C LYS A 187 -19.20 -5.97 21.35
N VAL A 188 -18.26 -5.06 21.12
CA VAL A 188 -17.81 -4.59 19.82
C VAL A 188 -16.28 -4.61 19.78
N THR A 189 -15.73 -5.59 19.08
CA THR A 189 -14.28 -5.86 19.07
C THR A 189 -13.51 -4.99 18.07
N SER A 190 -14.12 -4.61 16.94
CA SER A 190 -13.45 -3.82 15.90
C SER A 190 -13.54 -2.31 16.13
N GLU A 191 -12.48 -1.59 15.74
CA GLU A 191 -12.41 -0.12 15.72
C GLU A 191 -13.58 0.50 14.93
N VAL A 192 -13.79 0.00 13.70
CA VAL A 192 -14.86 0.47 12.79
C VAL A 192 -16.23 0.19 13.41
N GLY A 193 -16.43 -1.00 13.97
CA GLY A 193 -17.68 -1.35 14.64
C GLY A 193 -18.00 -0.42 15.81
N ARG A 194 -16.98 -0.01 16.58
CA ARG A 194 -17.18 0.93 17.70
C ARG A 194 -17.60 2.31 17.23
N ARG A 195 -17.03 2.81 16.13
CA ARG A 195 -17.45 4.09 15.54
C ARG A 195 -18.91 4.03 15.09
N ASP A 196 -19.30 3.00 14.35
CA ASP A 196 -20.70 2.82 13.93
C ASP A 196 -21.65 2.64 15.12
N HIS A 197 -21.19 1.95 16.16
CA HIS A 197 -21.94 1.75 17.39
C HIS A 197 -22.20 3.09 18.12
N ILE A 198 -21.16 3.91 18.30
CA ILE A 198 -21.27 5.26 18.86
C ILE A 198 -22.19 6.13 18.00
N ALA A 199 -22.00 6.11 16.67
CA ALA A 199 -22.83 6.85 15.73
C ALA A 199 -24.32 6.51 15.90
N THR A 200 -24.63 5.24 16.14
CA THR A 200 -26.00 4.76 16.39
C THR A 200 -26.58 5.34 17.69
N HIS A 201 -25.80 5.37 18.77
CA HIS A 201 -26.21 6.01 20.03
C HIS A 201 -26.44 7.51 19.88
N LEU A 202 -25.58 8.18 19.13
CA LEU A 202 -25.67 9.62 18.86
C LEU A 202 -26.69 9.96 17.76
N LYS A 203 -27.35 8.96 17.17
CA LYS A 203 -28.27 9.10 16.01
C LYS A 203 -27.63 9.87 14.84
N LEU A 204 -26.31 9.80 14.70
CA LEU A 204 -25.59 10.41 13.59
C LEU A 204 -25.77 9.55 12.35
N LYS A 205 -26.25 10.17 11.27
CA LYS A 205 -26.42 9.53 9.97
C LYS A 205 -25.81 10.41 8.89
N LEU A 206 -25.19 9.76 7.92
CA LEU A 206 -24.62 10.38 6.74
C LEU A 206 -25.66 10.42 5.62
N LYS A 207 -25.82 11.58 4.99
CA LYS A 207 -26.67 11.71 3.80
C LYS A 207 -25.94 11.13 2.60
N CYS A 208 -26.68 10.48 1.70
CA CYS A 208 -26.09 10.05 0.42
C CYS A 208 -25.59 11.28 -0.37
N PRO A 209 -24.34 11.26 -0.87
CA PRO A 209 -23.78 12.41 -1.58
C PRO A 209 -24.34 12.62 -2.99
N ILE A 210 -24.99 11.60 -3.56
CA ILE A 210 -25.62 11.64 -4.89
C ILE A 210 -26.87 12.53 -4.84
N GLU A 211 -26.93 13.49 -5.75
CA GLU A 211 -28.05 14.43 -5.84
C GLU A 211 -29.40 13.70 -6.06
N GLY A 212 -30.43 14.15 -5.36
CA GLY A 212 -31.76 13.52 -5.38
C GLY A 212 -31.92 12.26 -4.51
N CYS A 213 -30.83 11.69 -3.96
CA CYS A 213 -30.94 10.58 -3.03
C CYS A 213 -31.18 11.07 -1.58
N THR A 214 -32.30 10.68 -0.99
CA THR A 214 -32.72 11.10 0.36
C THR A 214 -32.34 10.12 1.47
N GLN A 215 -31.57 9.06 1.15
CA GLN A 215 -31.21 8.04 2.12
C GLN A 215 -30.20 8.56 3.16
N LEU A 216 -30.47 8.22 4.43
CA LEU A 216 -29.62 8.51 5.58
C LEU A 216 -29.08 7.20 6.15
N LEU A 217 -27.75 7.02 6.15
CA LEU A 217 -27.10 5.75 6.44
C LEU A 217 -25.98 5.91 7.46
N ASN A 218 -25.59 4.81 8.11
CA ASN A 218 -24.35 4.77 8.90
C ASN A 218 -23.13 4.78 7.97
N LEU A 219 -21.98 5.25 8.47
CA LEU A 219 -20.72 5.34 7.73
C LEU A 219 -20.37 4.04 7.00
N SER A 220 -20.34 2.90 7.69
CA SER A 220 -20.01 1.61 7.06
C SER A 220 -21.00 1.15 5.98
N LYS A 221 -22.25 1.59 6.04
CA LYS A 221 -23.29 1.21 5.08
C LYS A 221 -23.28 2.07 3.82
N MET A 222 -22.60 3.22 3.83
CA MET A 222 -22.62 4.15 2.70
C MET A 222 -21.97 3.56 1.45
N SER A 223 -20.81 2.91 1.58
CA SER A 223 -20.12 2.29 0.42
C SER A 223 -21.00 1.24 -0.27
N MET A 224 -21.64 0.36 0.53
CA MET A 224 -22.57 -0.63 0.00
C MET A 224 -23.81 0.01 -0.64
N HIS A 225 -24.34 1.09 -0.05
CA HIS A 225 -25.47 1.82 -0.61
C HIS A 225 -25.13 2.42 -1.97
N LEU A 226 -24.00 3.13 -2.08
CA LEU A 226 -23.51 3.71 -3.34
C LEU A 226 -23.36 2.63 -4.42
N GLN A 227 -22.77 1.48 -4.07
CA GLN A 227 -22.60 0.38 -5.02
C GLN A 227 -23.94 -0.23 -5.45
N LYS A 228 -24.88 -0.47 -4.54
CA LYS A 228 -26.14 -1.18 -4.84
C LYS A 228 -27.22 -0.30 -5.47
N ARG A 229 -27.27 0.98 -5.11
CA ARG A 229 -28.34 1.90 -5.55
C ARG A 229 -27.91 2.81 -6.68
N HIS A 230 -26.64 3.13 -6.75
CA HIS A 230 -26.10 4.09 -7.72
C HIS A 230 -25.04 3.47 -8.63
N SER A 231 -24.71 2.19 -8.46
CA SER A 231 -23.64 1.50 -9.21
C SER A 231 -22.31 2.25 -9.20
N THR A 232 -22.05 3.03 -8.15
CA THR A 232 -20.88 3.90 -8.01
C THR A 232 -20.07 3.54 -6.78
N LYS A 233 -18.80 3.94 -6.76
CA LYS A 233 -17.88 3.82 -5.63
C LYS A 233 -17.55 5.21 -5.10
N VAL A 234 -17.14 5.30 -3.84
CA VAL A 234 -16.64 6.58 -3.27
C VAL A 234 -15.53 7.18 -4.12
N SER A 235 -14.64 6.36 -4.69
CA SER A 235 -13.52 6.83 -5.53
C SER A 235 -13.93 7.31 -6.93
N THR A 236 -15.18 7.14 -7.33
CA THR A 236 -15.72 7.52 -8.65
C THR A 236 -16.78 8.62 -8.54
N LEU A 237 -16.99 9.18 -7.35
CA LEU A 237 -17.88 10.32 -7.15
C LEU A 237 -17.37 11.55 -7.89
N GLY A 238 -18.29 12.42 -8.33
CA GLY A 238 -17.91 13.73 -8.87
C GLY A 238 -17.22 14.58 -7.81
N GLN A 239 -16.44 15.59 -8.23
CA GLN A 239 -15.66 16.42 -7.31
C GLN A 239 -16.51 17.06 -6.20
N GLU A 240 -17.69 17.58 -6.55
CA GLU A 240 -18.62 18.19 -5.58
C GLU A 240 -19.25 17.17 -4.64
N GLU A 241 -19.63 16.00 -5.15
CA GLU A 241 -20.21 14.91 -4.36
C GLU A 241 -19.20 14.33 -3.37
N ASP A 242 -17.96 14.09 -3.81
CA ASP A 242 -16.87 13.64 -2.95
C ASP A 242 -16.56 14.68 -1.89
N LEU A 243 -16.47 15.97 -2.24
CA LEU A 243 -16.20 17.03 -1.27
C LEU A 243 -17.26 17.07 -0.17
N ARG A 244 -18.56 17.03 -0.52
CA ARG A 244 -19.66 16.98 0.46
C ARG A 244 -19.58 15.72 1.32
N PHE A 245 -19.38 14.56 0.70
CA PHE A 245 -19.23 13.28 1.39
C PHE A 245 -18.12 13.33 2.44
N ARG A 246 -16.94 13.84 2.08
CA ARG A 246 -15.78 13.95 2.97
C ARG A 246 -15.99 14.92 4.12
N GLN A 247 -16.66 16.05 3.86
CA GLN A 247 -16.99 17.03 4.89
C GLN A 247 -17.95 16.45 5.93
N ASP A 248 -19.03 15.80 5.48
CA ASP A 248 -20.00 15.16 6.37
C ASP A 248 -19.39 13.95 7.11
N GLU A 249 -18.61 13.12 6.42
CA GLU A 249 -17.87 12.00 7.00
C GLU A 249 -16.92 12.48 8.11
N LYS A 250 -16.18 13.57 7.84
CA LYS A 250 -15.28 14.19 8.83
C LYS A 250 -16.07 14.72 10.03
N ALA A 251 -17.16 15.45 9.82
CA ALA A 251 -17.97 16.01 10.90
C ALA A 251 -18.54 14.92 11.83
N ILE A 252 -19.03 13.81 11.26
CA ILE A 252 -19.52 12.67 12.05
C ILE A 252 -18.38 12.00 12.81
N ASN A 253 -17.23 11.75 12.18
CA ASN A 253 -16.08 11.14 12.85
C ASN A 253 -15.57 12.02 14.00
N ASP A 254 -15.47 13.33 13.80
CA ASP A 254 -15.06 14.28 14.84
C ASP A 254 -16.03 14.23 16.05
N ALA A 255 -17.33 14.13 15.81
CA ALA A 255 -18.34 13.98 16.86
C ALA A 255 -18.25 12.63 17.60
N ILE A 256 -18.01 11.54 16.86
CA ILE A 256 -17.81 10.19 17.44
C ILE A 256 -16.57 10.18 18.33
N ASP A 257 -15.45 10.72 17.85
CA ASP A 257 -14.18 10.71 18.58
C ASP A 257 -14.27 11.52 19.87
N LYS A 258 -15.02 12.64 19.86
CA LYS A 258 -15.29 13.44 21.07
C LYS A 258 -16.03 12.65 22.15
N GLU A 259 -17.03 11.85 21.77
CA GLU A 259 -17.83 11.07 22.73
C GLU A 259 -17.25 9.67 23.01
N ARG A 260 -16.15 9.30 22.35
CA ARG A 260 -15.64 7.93 22.35
C ARG A 260 -15.36 7.36 23.74
N VAL A 261 -14.74 8.17 24.61
CA VAL A 261 -14.41 7.82 26.00
C VAL A 261 -15.65 7.59 26.87
N ARG A 262 -16.79 8.19 26.50
CA ARG A 262 -18.05 8.02 27.21
C ARG A 262 -18.63 6.63 26.97
N PHE A 263 -18.51 6.13 25.75
CA PHE A 263 -19.07 4.84 25.33
C PHE A 263 -18.13 3.67 25.55
N PHE A 264 -16.81 3.86 25.44
CA PHE A 264 -15.84 2.81 25.69
C PHE A 264 -14.75 3.35 26.61
N ALA A 265 -14.53 2.67 27.73
CA ALA A 265 -13.58 3.12 28.74
C ALA A 265 -12.15 2.86 28.28
N VAL A 266 -11.21 3.73 28.66
CA VAL A 266 -9.79 3.51 28.40
C VAL A 266 -9.26 2.45 29.39
N VAL A 267 -8.87 1.29 28.88
CA VAL A 267 -8.13 0.25 29.59
C VAL A 267 -6.66 0.66 29.61
N LEU A 268 -6.16 0.98 30.80
CA LEU A 268 -4.74 1.15 31.06
C LEU A 268 -4.17 -0.26 31.30
N GLU A 269 -3.28 -0.71 30.43
CA GLU A 269 -2.47 -1.92 30.63
C GLU A 269 -1.27 -1.61 31.54
#